data_AF-A0A2R7QYQ8-F1
#
_entry.id   AF-A0A2R7QYQ8-F1
#
_cell.length_a   1.000
_cell.length_b   1.000
_cell.length_c   1.000
_cell.angle_alpha   90.00
_cell.angle_beta   90.00
_cell.angle_gamma   90.00
#
_symmetry.space_group_name_H-M   'P 1'
#
loop_
_entity.id
_entity.type
_entity.pdbx_description
1 polymer ?
#
loop_
_entity_poly.entity_id
_entity_poly.type
_entity_poly.pdbx_seq_one_letter_code
_entity_poly.pdbx_strand_id
1 'polypeptide(L)'
;MRLLRLFIALLVAAAAIVALPVTAQAADVGTPGPSYEGDGVTTPTADKAQSKLWFQDGSWWGLLWSASANATKIHKLDVATQTWQETQTVVDARANARGDALWDAKDAKLYVVSGSTVLSEWSSPPSQEAVTSGSAELHRFSYNASTKTYSRDAGFPVT
;
A
#
# COMPACT_ATOMS: atom_id res chain seq x y z
N MET A 1 29.75 -65.68 3.99
CA MET A 1 28.67 -65.20 4.90
C MET A 1 29.04 -63.97 5.74
N ARG A 2 30.31 -63.75 6.16
CA ARG A 2 30.72 -62.56 6.92
C ARG A 2 30.69 -61.24 6.11
N LEU A 3 31.13 -61.25 4.85
CA LEU A 3 31.10 -60.06 3.99
C LEU A 3 29.69 -59.58 3.61
N LEU A 4 28.75 -60.52 3.39
CA LEU A 4 27.36 -60.19 3.07
C LEU A 4 26.64 -59.48 4.24
N ARG A 5 26.96 -59.86 5.48
CA ARG A 5 26.41 -59.23 6.70
C ARG A 5 26.96 -57.81 6.91
N LEU A 6 28.23 -57.58 6.58
CA LEU A 6 28.85 -56.25 6.62
C LEU A 6 28.27 -55.32 5.54
N PHE A 7 28.01 -55.83 4.34
CA PHE A 7 27.41 -55.06 3.25
C PHE A 7 25.96 -54.65 3.57
N ILE A 8 25.17 -55.55 4.15
CA ILE A 8 23.79 -55.26 4.58
C ILE A 8 23.78 -54.27 5.75
N ALA A 9 24.68 -54.41 6.73
CA ALA A 9 24.79 -53.45 7.82
C ALA A 9 25.18 -52.05 7.34
N LEU A 10 26.04 -51.94 6.34
CA LEU A 10 26.44 -50.66 5.73
C LEU A 10 25.28 -50.03 4.92
N LEU A 11 24.47 -50.83 4.23
CA LEU A 11 23.28 -50.38 3.50
C LEU A 11 22.17 -49.89 4.44
N VAL A 12 21.95 -50.56 5.58
CA VAL A 12 20.98 -50.10 6.60
C VAL A 12 21.49 -48.85 7.32
N ALA A 13 22.80 -48.73 7.57
CA ALA A 13 23.39 -47.52 8.13
C ALA A 13 23.36 -46.33 7.15
N ALA A 14 23.51 -46.57 5.85
CA ALA A 14 23.42 -45.54 4.82
C ALA A 14 21.97 -45.06 4.57
N ALA A 15 20.98 -45.94 4.73
CA ALA A 15 19.56 -45.59 4.58
C ALA A 15 19.01 -44.78 5.78
N ALA A 16 19.72 -44.74 6.91
CA ALA A 16 19.33 -43.99 8.10
C ALA A 16 19.87 -42.54 8.13
N ILE A 17 20.63 -42.12 7.12
CA ILE A 17 21.28 -40.82 7.08
C ILE A 17 20.46 -39.87 6.20
N VAL A 18 19.72 -38.98 6.90
CA VAL A 18 19.20 -37.68 6.47
C VAL A 18 17.80 -37.63 5.84
N ALA A 19 16.78 -37.77 6.67
CA ALA A 19 15.59 -36.91 6.54
C ALA A 19 15.77 -35.73 7.50
N LEU A 20 16.38 -34.63 7.03
CA LEU A 20 16.36 -33.39 7.82
C LEU A 20 14.89 -32.93 7.89
N PRO A 21 14.41 -32.46 9.05
CA PRO A 21 13.16 -31.72 9.08
C PRO A 21 13.33 -30.48 8.20
N VAL A 22 12.72 -30.49 7.02
CA VAL A 22 12.55 -29.27 6.24
C VAL A 22 11.56 -28.43 7.01
N THR A 23 12.05 -27.41 7.71
CA THR A 23 11.17 -26.42 8.31
C THR A 23 10.36 -25.80 7.19
N ALA A 24 9.03 -25.89 7.26
CA ALA A 24 8.16 -25.18 6.34
C ALA A 24 8.54 -23.71 6.39
N GLN A 25 9.11 -23.21 5.28
CA GLN A 25 9.42 -21.81 5.15
C GLN A 25 8.08 -21.07 5.24
N ALA A 26 7.98 -20.09 6.13
CA ALA A 26 6.79 -19.25 6.19
C ALA A 26 6.49 -18.75 4.77
N ALA A 27 5.24 -18.83 4.35
CA ALA A 27 4.84 -18.31 3.05
C ALA A 27 5.29 -16.84 2.98
N ASP A 28 6.03 -16.49 1.92
CA ASP A 28 6.33 -15.09 1.64
C ASP A 28 5.02 -14.41 1.21
N VAL A 29 4.36 -13.79 2.19
CA VAL A 29 3.08 -13.07 2.03
C VAL A 29 3.32 -11.57 1.84
N GLY A 30 4.56 -11.16 1.57
CA GLY A 30 4.98 -9.77 1.44
C GLY A 30 5.37 -9.09 2.75
N THR A 31 5.66 -7.80 2.66
CA THR A 31 6.09 -6.97 3.80
C THR A 31 4.96 -6.04 4.24
N PRO A 32 4.65 -5.94 5.55
CA PRO A 32 3.63 -5.02 6.03
C PRO A 32 4.01 -3.57 5.70
N GLY A 33 3.00 -2.77 5.35
CA GLY A 33 3.14 -1.32 5.22
C GLY A 33 3.26 -0.60 6.57
N PRO A 34 3.28 0.74 6.56
CA PRO A 34 3.27 1.53 7.79
C PRO A 34 1.99 1.31 8.59
N SER A 35 2.07 1.59 9.89
CA SER A 35 0.90 1.60 10.77
C SER A 35 -0.13 2.63 10.28
N TYR A 36 -1.41 2.26 10.32
CA TYR A 36 -2.52 3.17 10.04
C TYR A 36 -3.26 3.62 11.32
N GLU A 37 -2.68 3.41 12.50
CA GLU A 37 -3.26 3.88 13.75
C GLU A 37 -3.46 5.40 13.73
N GLY A 38 -4.63 5.86 14.17
CA GLY A 38 -5.03 7.26 14.17
C GLY A 38 -6.51 7.42 14.51
N ASP A 39 -6.87 8.56 15.11
CA ASP A 39 -8.25 8.85 15.46
C ASP A 39 -9.13 9.00 14.21
N GLY A 40 -10.27 8.33 14.20
CA GLY A 40 -11.18 8.30 13.05
C GLY A 40 -10.69 7.54 11.81
N VAL A 41 -9.54 6.87 11.86
CA VAL A 41 -8.99 6.10 10.72
C VAL A 41 -9.59 4.70 10.70
N THR A 42 -10.20 4.33 9.57
CA THR A 42 -10.73 2.97 9.38
C THR A 42 -10.36 2.44 8.00
N THR A 43 -9.47 1.44 7.96
CA THR A 43 -9.10 0.68 6.75
C THR A 43 -8.78 1.58 5.54
N PRO A 44 -7.73 2.42 5.60
CA PRO A 44 -7.48 3.47 4.60
C PRO A 44 -7.29 2.92 3.17
N THR A 45 -6.89 1.64 3.05
CA THR A 45 -6.69 0.94 1.78
C THR A 45 -7.68 -0.20 1.50
N ALA A 46 -8.81 -0.30 2.23
CA ALA A 46 -9.75 -1.44 2.16
C ALA A 46 -10.33 -1.80 0.77
N ASP A 47 -11.00 -2.95 0.75
CA ASP A 47 -11.60 -3.84 -0.27
C ASP A 47 -12.43 -3.22 -1.42
N LYS A 48 -12.48 -1.91 -1.56
CA LYS A 48 -13.10 -1.27 -2.73
C LYS A 48 -12.09 -1.22 -3.87
N ALA A 49 -12.53 -1.47 -5.11
CA ALA A 49 -11.69 -1.38 -6.31
C ALA A 49 -11.26 0.08 -6.53
N GLN A 50 -10.11 0.43 -5.95
CA GLN A 50 -9.45 1.73 -6.09
C GLN A 50 -7.97 1.42 -6.31
N SER A 51 -7.37 2.02 -7.33
CA SER A 51 -5.93 1.89 -7.59
C SER A 51 -5.18 2.83 -6.64
N LYS A 52 -4.68 2.27 -5.54
CA LYS A 52 -3.91 3.07 -4.56
C LYS A 52 -2.41 3.07 -4.83
N LEU A 53 -1.97 2.25 -5.78
CA LEU A 53 -0.58 2.09 -6.17
C LEU A 53 -0.38 2.44 -7.64
N TRP A 54 0.75 3.03 -7.97
CA TRP A 54 1.17 3.26 -9.35
C TRP A 54 2.68 3.06 -9.49
N PHE A 55 3.12 2.74 -10.70
CA PHE A 55 4.54 2.60 -11.01
C PHE A 55 4.99 3.76 -11.89
N GLN A 56 6.05 4.45 -11.46
CA GLN A 56 6.55 5.64 -12.12
C GLN A 56 8.00 5.89 -11.75
N ASP A 57 8.83 6.27 -12.72
CA ASP A 57 10.26 6.57 -12.54
C ASP A 57 11.02 5.46 -11.77
N GLY A 58 10.82 4.21 -12.24
CA GLY A 58 11.48 3.01 -11.71
C GLY A 58 11.04 2.61 -10.30
N SER A 59 9.99 3.23 -9.75
CA SER A 59 9.59 3.08 -8.36
C SER A 59 8.11 2.78 -8.24
N TRP A 60 7.75 1.95 -7.25
CA TRP A 60 6.37 1.86 -6.80
C TRP A 60 6.05 3.01 -5.87
N TRP A 61 4.85 3.56 -6.04
CA TRP A 61 4.29 4.64 -5.24
C TRP A 61 2.93 4.24 -4.71
N GLY A 62 2.48 4.90 -3.63
CA GLY A 62 1.21 4.59 -3.01
C GLY A 62 0.58 5.76 -2.27
N LEU A 63 -0.76 5.73 -2.20
CA LEU A 63 -1.56 6.53 -1.27
C LEU A 63 -1.65 5.77 0.07
N LEU A 64 -0.90 6.20 1.07
CA LEU A 64 -0.85 5.54 2.39
C LEU A 64 -1.12 6.54 3.52
N TRP A 65 -1.54 6.01 4.66
CA TRP A 65 -1.76 6.82 5.86
C TRP A 65 -0.44 7.26 6.49
N SER A 66 -0.39 8.53 6.89
CA SER A 66 0.67 9.09 7.73
C SER A 66 0.10 9.42 9.11
N ALA A 67 0.54 8.66 10.12
CA ALA A 67 0.12 8.89 11.51
C ALA A 67 0.64 10.23 12.06
N SER A 68 1.82 10.68 11.63
CA SER A 68 2.40 11.95 12.06
C SER A 68 1.67 13.16 11.49
N ALA A 69 1.18 13.06 10.24
CA ALA A 69 0.42 14.12 9.58
C ALA A 69 -1.10 14.01 9.79
N ASN A 70 -1.57 12.90 10.34
CA ASN A 70 -2.98 12.54 10.43
C ASN A 70 -3.72 12.73 9.08
N ALA A 71 -3.10 12.24 8.00
CA ALA A 71 -3.55 12.47 6.63
C ALA A 71 -3.11 11.34 5.69
N THR A 72 -3.78 11.22 4.55
CA THR A 72 -3.30 10.38 3.44
C THR A 72 -2.22 11.12 2.67
N LYS A 73 -1.05 10.49 2.53
CA LYS A 73 0.12 11.05 1.83
C LYS A 73 0.56 10.15 0.69
N ILE A 74 1.40 10.71 -0.17
CA ILE A 74 2.13 9.94 -1.19
C ILE A 74 3.36 9.33 -0.52
N HIS A 75 3.52 8.02 -0.67
CA HIS A 75 4.69 7.27 -0.25
C HIS A 75 5.38 6.64 -1.46
N LYS A 76 6.68 6.42 -1.33
CA LYS A 76 7.51 5.71 -2.31
C LYS A 76 8.04 4.43 -1.70
N LEU A 77 7.93 3.30 -2.40
CA LEU A 77 8.54 2.05 -1.96
C LEU A 77 10.06 2.09 -2.20
N ASP A 78 10.82 1.86 -1.15
CA ASP A 78 12.20 1.42 -1.25
C ASP A 78 12.22 -0.09 -1.45
N VAL A 79 12.50 -0.50 -2.68
CA VAL A 79 12.51 -1.91 -3.07
C VAL A 79 13.65 -2.70 -2.43
N ALA A 80 14.74 -2.06 -2.03
CA ALA A 80 15.88 -2.74 -1.41
C ALA A 80 15.56 -3.16 0.02
N THR A 81 14.79 -2.33 0.73
CA THR A 81 14.41 -2.57 2.13
C THR A 81 12.97 -3.04 2.29
N GLN A 82 12.18 -3.05 1.21
CA GLN A 82 10.74 -3.30 1.22
C GLN A 82 9.98 -2.35 2.17
N THR A 83 10.44 -1.10 2.29
CA THR A 83 9.84 -0.09 3.18
C THR A 83 9.20 1.06 2.41
N TRP A 84 8.02 1.50 2.86
CA TRP A 84 7.34 2.66 2.29
C TRP A 84 7.85 3.95 2.94
N GLN A 85 8.55 4.76 2.15
CA GLN A 85 9.07 6.06 2.57
C GLN A 85 8.01 7.15 2.36
N GLU A 86 7.64 7.82 3.45
CA GLU A 86 6.71 8.95 3.42
C GLU A 86 7.33 10.16 2.70
N THR A 87 6.57 10.80 1.80
CA THR A 87 6.95 12.10 1.22
C THR A 87 6.26 13.25 1.95
N GLN A 88 6.60 14.50 1.65
CA GLN A 88 5.90 15.66 2.20
C GLN A 88 4.52 15.91 1.56
N THR A 89 4.12 15.12 0.55
CA THR A 89 2.93 15.40 -0.25
C THR A 89 1.66 14.89 0.42
N VAL A 90 0.86 15.80 0.99
CA VAL A 90 -0.49 15.50 1.49
C VAL A 90 -1.49 15.49 0.33
N VAL A 91 -2.26 14.42 0.23
CA VAL A 91 -3.35 14.28 -0.74
C VAL A 91 -4.65 14.74 -0.10
N ASP A 92 -5.01 14.13 1.03
CA ASP A 92 -6.26 14.43 1.73
C ASP A 92 -6.01 14.41 3.25
N ALA A 93 -6.40 15.50 3.92
CA ALA A 93 -6.25 15.66 5.37
C ALA A 93 -7.42 15.05 6.17
N ARG A 94 -8.47 14.58 5.51
CA ARG A 94 -9.61 13.92 6.16
C ARG A 94 -9.19 12.49 6.53
N ALA A 95 -9.26 12.16 7.82
CA ALA A 95 -8.80 10.87 8.34
C ALA A 95 -9.52 9.65 7.74
N ASN A 96 -10.78 9.84 7.34
CA ASN A 96 -11.62 8.82 6.72
C ASN A 96 -11.67 8.91 5.18
N ALA A 97 -10.86 9.79 4.57
CA ALA A 97 -10.79 9.86 3.12
C ALA A 97 -10.11 8.63 2.52
N ARG A 98 -10.57 8.26 1.33
CA ARG A 98 -9.99 7.22 0.49
C ARG A 98 -9.72 7.83 -0.87
N GLY A 99 -8.73 7.31 -1.58
CA GLY A 99 -8.38 7.83 -2.89
C GLY A 99 -8.07 6.75 -3.93
N ASP A 100 -8.19 7.16 -5.19
CA ASP A 100 -7.80 6.39 -6.38
C ASP A 100 -6.84 7.23 -7.22
N ALA A 101 -5.73 6.62 -7.62
CA ALA A 101 -4.60 7.27 -8.26
C ALA A 101 -4.40 6.77 -9.70
N LEU A 102 -4.22 7.71 -10.62
CA LEU A 102 -3.87 7.45 -12.01
C LEU A 102 -2.62 8.27 -12.37
N TRP A 103 -1.52 7.59 -12.67
CA TRP A 103 -0.39 8.21 -13.34
C TRP A 103 -0.67 8.29 -14.84
N ASP A 104 -0.77 9.51 -15.36
CA ASP A 104 -0.80 9.78 -16.78
C ASP A 104 0.62 10.09 -17.29
N ALA A 105 1.22 9.11 -17.95
CA ALA A 105 2.55 9.21 -18.51
C ALA A 105 2.63 10.20 -19.69
N LYS A 106 1.52 10.48 -20.37
CA LYS A 106 1.49 11.38 -21.53
C LYS A 106 1.72 12.82 -21.09
N ASP A 107 1.00 13.25 -20.06
CA ASP A 107 1.06 14.62 -19.54
C ASP A 107 2.04 14.74 -18.35
N ALA A 108 2.64 13.63 -17.92
CA ALA A 108 3.49 13.51 -16.74
C ALA A 108 2.81 14.04 -15.48
N LYS A 109 1.54 13.65 -15.29
CA LYS A 109 0.69 14.07 -14.18
C LYS A 109 0.18 12.89 -13.39
N LEU A 110 0.14 13.05 -12.07
CA LEU A 110 -0.62 12.16 -11.20
C LEU A 110 -1.97 12.80 -10.93
N TYR A 111 -3.04 12.10 -11.30
CA TYR A 111 -4.40 12.44 -10.92
C TYR A 111 -4.79 11.59 -9.72
N VAL A 112 -5.43 12.22 -8.73
CA VAL A 112 -5.99 11.49 -7.59
C VAL A 112 -7.41 11.99 -7.37
N VAL A 113 -8.38 11.09 -7.29
CA VAL A 113 -9.69 11.43 -6.73
C VAL A 113 -9.69 10.96 -5.28
N SER A 114 -10.03 11.83 -4.33
CA SER A 114 -10.24 11.43 -2.94
C SER A 114 -11.59 11.90 -2.42
N GLY A 115 -12.13 11.20 -1.43
CA GLY A 115 -13.39 11.56 -0.80
C GLY A 115 -13.63 10.72 0.44
N SER A 116 -14.56 11.15 1.29
CA SER A 116 -14.95 10.37 2.45
C SER A 116 -16.25 9.62 2.19
N THR A 117 -16.52 8.59 3.01
CA THR A 117 -17.79 7.88 2.93
C THR A 117 -18.84 8.64 3.74
N VAL A 118 -19.87 9.12 3.06
CA VAL A 118 -21.06 9.68 3.68
C VAL A 118 -22.16 8.64 3.62
N LEU A 119 -22.60 8.15 4.78
CA LEU A 119 -23.69 7.17 4.84
C LEU A 119 -25.01 7.86 4.46
N SER A 120 -25.74 7.23 3.56
CA SER A 120 -27.08 7.66 3.16
C SER A 120 -28.03 6.48 3.28
N GLU A 121 -29.00 6.60 4.18
CA GLU A 121 -30.06 5.61 4.35
C GLU A 121 -31.40 6.20 3.94
N TRP A 122 -32.31 5.36 3.45
CA TRP A 122 -33.60 5.79 2.89
C TRP A 122 -34.39 6.73 3.82
N SER A 123 -34.37 6.46 5.12
CA SER A 123 -35.05 7.23 6.16
C SER A 123 -34.13 8.17 6.95
N SER A 124 -32.85 8.26 6.59
CA SER A 124 -31.86 9.13 7.21
C SER A 124 -30.88 9.61 6.15
N PRO A 125 -31.31 10.56 5.29
CA PRO A 125 -30.39 11.16 4.33
C PRO A 125 -29.30 11.94 5.09
N PRO A 126 -28.09 12.02 4.53
CA PRO A 126 -27.02 12.79 5.16
C PRO A 126 -27.37 14.27 5.17
N SER A 127 -26.88 14.99 6.19
CA SER A 127 -27.00 16.45 6.21
C SER A 127 -26.20 17.06 5.06
N GLN A 128 -26.56 18.27 4.65
CA GLN A 128 -25.83 18.97 3.60
C GLN A 128 -24.37 19.19 3.99
N GLU A 129 -24.08 19.42 5.27
CA GLU A 129 -22.73 19.55 5.81
C GLU A 129 -21.95 18.23 5.70
N ALA A 130 -22.59 17.09 5.97
CA ALA A 130 -21.97 15.78 5.82
C ALA A 130 -21.63 15.51 4.34
N VAL A 131 -22.56 15.79 3.43
CA VAL A 131 -22.32 15.68 1.97
C VAL A 131 -21.16 16.59 1.55
N THR A 132 -21.18 17.85 1.97
CA THR A 132 -20.17 18.83 1.57
C THR A 132 -18.78 18.46 2.10
N SER A 133 -18.69 18.04 3.37
CA SER A 133 -17.41 17.63 3.98
C SER A 133 -16.85 16.32 3.42
N GLY A 134 -17.72 15.42 2.95
CA GLY A 134 -17.32 14.14 2.37
C GLY A 134 -17.23 14.10 0.84
N SER A 135 -17.58 15.19 0.17
CA SER A 135 -17.58 15.28 -1.29
C SER A 135 -16.20 14.95 -1.88
N ALA A 136 -16.24 14.36 -3.08
CA ALA A 136 -15.03 13.98 -3.79
C ALA A 136 -14.28 15.24 -4.26
N GLU A 137 -12.96 15.17 -4.17
CA GLU A 137 -12.01 16.15 -4.66
C GLU A 137 -11.15 15.49 -5.74
N LEU A 138 -11.01 16.15 -6.89
CA LEU A 138 -10.01 15.80 -7.88
C LEU A 138 -8.75 16.62 -7.60
N HIS A 139 -7.63 15.93 -7.48
CA HIS A 139 -6.29 16.48 -7.35
C HIS A 139 -5.48 16.20 -8.61
N ARG A 140 -4.56 17.12 -8.93
CA ARG A 140 -3.52 16.90 -9.93
C ARG A 140 -2.17 17.29 -9.35
N PHE A 141 -1.17 16.46 -9.57
CA PHE A 141 0.19 16.69 -9.10
C PHE A 141 1.19 16.63 -10.24
N SER A 142 2.19 17.50 -10.18
CA SER A 142 3.40 17.45 -11.00
C SER A 142 4.48 16.62 -10.30
N TYR A 143 5.23 15.85 -11.07
CA TYR A 143 6.38 15.11 -10.56
C TYR A 143 7.69 15.85 -10.82
N ASN A 144 8.53 15.93 -9.79
CA ASN A 144 9.93 16.35 -9.92
C ASN A 144 10.85 15.12 -9.86
N ALA A 145 11.50 14.82 -10.98
CA ALA A 145 12.38 13.65 -11.11
C ALA A 145 13.70 13.77 -10.34
N SER A 146 14.21 14.98 -10.10
CA SER A 146 15.48 15.15 -9.38
C SER A 146 15.34 14.90 -7.89
N THR A 147 14.21 15.33 -7.31
CA THR A 147 13.90 15.15 -5.89
C THR A 147 13.04 13.92 -5.62
N LYS A 148 12.46 13.32 -6.67
CA LYS A 148 11.46 12.23 -6.58
C LYS A 148 10.32 12.63 -5.65
N THR A 149 9.68 13.75 -5.97
CA THR A 149 8.56 14.29 -5.17
C THR A 149 7.43 14.75 -6.06
N TYR A 150 6.21 14.67 -5.54
CA TYR A 150 5.04 15.25 -6.16
C TYR A 150 4.74 16.61 -5.52
N SER A 151 4.29 17.57 -6.33
CA SER A 151 3.75 18.85 -5.86
C SER A 151 2.37 19.04 -6.44
N ARG A 152 1.42 19.53 -5.63
CA ARG A 152 0.06 19.81 -6.09
C ARG A 152 0.10 20.95 -7.10
N ASP A 153 -0.58 20.76 -8.23
CA ASP A 153 -0.70 21.80 -9.24
C ASP A 153 -1.57 22.96 -8.72
N ALA A 154 -1.25 24.18 -9.14
CA ALA A 154 -2.09 25.34 -8.84
C ALA A 154 -3.51 25.15 -9.39
N GLY A 155 -4.51 25.57 -8.60
CA GLY A 155 -5.92 25.42 -8.95
C GLY A 155 -6.53 24.05 -8.60
N PHE A 156 -5.76 23.14 -7.99
CA PHE A 156 -6.26 21.88 -7.43
C PHE A 156 -6.20 21.91 -5.89
N PRO A 157 -7.11 21.23 -5.17
CA PRO A 157 -8.15 20.34 -5.70
C PRO A 157 -9.31 21.11 -6.33
N VAL A 158 -10.12 20.41 -7.11
CA VAL A 158 -11.42 20.87 -7.60
C VAL A 158 -12.52 19.90 -7.16
N THR A 159 -13.71 20.43 -6.90
CA THR A 159 -14.92 19.72 -6.44
C THR A 159 -16.03 19.85 -7.46
#